data_AF-A0A837NNQ4-F1
#
_entry.id   AF-A0A837NNQ4-F1
#
_cell.length_a   1.000
_cell.length_b   1.000
_cell.length_c   1.000
_cell.angle_alpha   90.00
_cell.angle_beta   90.00
_cell.angle_gamma   90.00
#
_symmetry.space_group_name_H-M   'P 1'
#
loop_
_entity.id
_entity.type
_entity.pdbx_description
1 polymer ?
#
loop_
_entity_poly.entity_id
_entity_poly.type
_entity_poly.pdbx_seq_one_letter_code
_entity_poly.pdbx_strand_id
1 'polypeptide(L)'
;MYEMTKKLRVGDDVKELIPQAVIAGLWDRLKAMRKEKLLIDSTMAIMFSDDYEDNKIFFMTLQKSGSFANEYEMAYDGPKDFLGHGTIVIIKDRPRTIQMSISDANKAEDTNDDATDEQK
;
A
#
# COMPACT_ATOMS: atom_id res chain seq x y z
N MET A 1 -18.21 4.63 4.17
CA MET A 1 -16.92 4.33 3.53
C MET A 1 -15.97 3.73 4.55
N TYR A 2 -15.23 2.69 4.17
CA TYR A 2 -14.36 1.88 5.02
C TYR A 2 -15.04 1.47 6.33
N GLU A 3 -16.21 0.86 6.23
CA GLU A 3 -16.91 0.41 7.43
C GLU A 3 -16.20 -0.80 8.03
N MET A 4 -15.79 -0.70 9.28
CA MET A 4 -15.00 -1.74 9.97
C MET A 4 -15.80 -3.02 10.28
N THR A 5 -17.08 -3.05 9.94
CA THR A 5 -17.92 -4.27 9.92
C THR A 5 -17.69 -5.12 8.66
N LYS A 6 -17.07 -4.54 7.61
CA LYS A 6 -16.72 -5.26 6.38
C LYS A 6 -15.55 -6.20 6.62
N LYS A 7 -15.50 -7.28 5.84
CA LYS A 7 -14.38 -8.23 5.90
C LYS A 7 -13.13 -7.59 5.30
N LEU A 8 -12.04 -7.58 6.05
CA LEU A 8 -10.71 -7.19 5.55
C LEU A 8 -10.14 -8.33 4.71
N ARG A 9 -9.61 -8.00 3.53
CA ARG A 9 -8.99 -8.95 2.60
C ARG A 9 -7.63 -8.41 2.20
N VAL A 10 -6.64 -9.29 2.22
CA VAL A 10 -5.27 -9.01 1.75
C VAL A 10 -5.03 -9.95 0.58
N GLY A 11 -4.66 -9.39 -0.57
CA GLY A 11 -4.24 -10.14 -1.75
C GLY A 11 -2.99 -10.98 -1.46
N ASP A 12 -2.82 -12.08 -2.20
CA ASP A 12 -1.65 -12.94 -1.99
C ASP A 12 -0.36 -12.24 -2.46
N ASP A 13 -0.45 -11.42 -3.51
CA ASP A 13 0.61 -10.51 -3.96
C ASP A 13 1.16 -9.59 -2.85
N VAL A 14 0.27 -9.07 -2.01
CA VAL A 14 0.67 -8.24 -0.86
C VAL A 14 1.38 -9.07 0.21
N LYS A 15 0.93 -10.31 0.47
CA LYS A 15 1.52 -11.16 1.52
C LYS A 15 2.90 -11.66 1.14
N GLU A 16 3.16 -11.83 -0.15
CA GLU A 16 4.45 -12.26 -0.67
C GLU A 16 5.51 -11.15 -0.54
N LEU A 17 5.11 -9.89 -0.74
CA LEU A 17 6.04 -8.75 -0.75
C LEU A 17 6.12 -8.00 0.58
N ILE A 18 4.99 -7.83 1.28
CA ILE A 18 4.90 -6.95 2.44
C ILE A 18 4.89 -7.78 3.73
N PRO A 19 5.79 -7.50 4.69
CA PRO A 19 5.80 -8.18 5.98
C PRO A 19 4.46 -8.07 6.71
N GLN A 20 4.02 -9.15 7.35
CA GLN A 20 2.73 -9.22 8.03
C GLN A 20 2.51 -8.13 9.10
N ALA A 21 3.59 -7.70 9.77
CA ALA A 21 3.55 -6.60 10.73
C ALA A 21 3.22 -5.25 10.06
N VAL A 22 3.79 -4.99 8.88
CA VAL A 22 3.52 -3.79 8.09
C VAL A 22 2.07 -3.83 7.58
N ILE A 23 1.60 -4.97 7.06
CA ILE A 23 0.19 -5.16 6.66
C ILE A 23 -0.77 -4.84 7.82
N ALA A 24 -0.47 -5.33 9.02
CA ALA A 24 -1.26 -5.04 10.22
C ALA A 24 -1.24 -3.54 10.55
N GLY A 25 -0.07 -2.90 10.51
CA GLY A 25 0.09 -1.46 10.72
C GLY A 25 -0.71 -0.62 9.72
N LEU A 26 -0.76 -1.01 8.44
CA LEU A 26 -1.57 -0.33 7.43
C LEU A 26 -3.07 -0.42 7.75
N TRP A 27 -3.55 -1.56 8.24
CA TRP A 27 -4.94 -1.68 8.70
C TRP A 27 -5.24 -0.80 9.91
N ASP A 28 -4.30 -0.70 10.85
CA ASP A 28 -4.47 0.15 12.02
C ASP A 28 -4.45 1.63 11.64
N ARG A 29 -3.59 2.02 10.69
CA ARG A 29 -3.61 3.37 10.11
C ARG A 29 -4.95 3.66 9.43
N LEU A 30 -5.49 2.74 8.64
CA LEU A 30 -6.81 2.91 8.01
C LEU A 30 -7.93 3.10 9.06
N LYS A 31 -7.91 2.30 10.14
CA LYS A 31 -8.87 2.44 11.26
C LYS A 31 -8.75 3.82 11.92
N ALA A 32 -7.53 4.31 12.13
CA ALA A 32 -7.29 5.61 12.74
C ALA A 32 -7.74 6.76 11.80
N MET A 33 -7.40 6.71 10.51
CA MET A 33 -7.88 7.68 9.51
C MET A 33 -9.41 7.73 9.44
N ARG A 34 -10.09 6.59 9.60
CA ARG A 34 -11.56 6.55 9.67
C ARG A 34 -12.08 7.33 10.89
N LYS A 35 -11.49 7.11 12.07
CA LYS A 35 -11.88 7.80 13.31
C LYS A 35 -11.64 9.31 13.19
N GLU A 36 -10.54 9.70 12.57
CA GLU A 36 -10.14 11.08 12.31
C GLU A 36 -10.93 11.74 11.16
N LYS A 37 -11.80 10.98 10.46
CA LYS A 37 -12.58 11.43 9.29
C LYS A 37 -11.71 11.91 8.11
N LEU A 38 -10.54 11.28 7.92
CA LEU A 38 -9.59 11.58 6.83
C LEU A 38 -9.81 10.72 5.57
N LEU A 39 -10.80 9.81 5.58
CA LEU A 39 -11.11 8.96 4.44
C LEU A 39 -12.18 9.63 3.55
N ILE A 40 -11.77 10.07 2.37
CA ILE A 40 -12.59 10.88 1.44
C ILE A 40 -12.80 10.22 0.07
N ASP A 41 -12.11 9.11 -0.21
CA ASP A 41 -12.31 8.31 -1.41
C ASP A 41 -12.34 6.80 -1.12
N SER A 42 -13.15 6.09 -1.90
CA SER A 42 -13.25 4.62 -1.86
C SER A 42 -11.96 3.89 -2.22
N THR A 43 -11.00 4.58 -2.82
CA THR A 43 -9.66 4.06 -3.14
C THR A 43 -8.59 4.93 -2.52
N MET A 44 -7.62 4.29 -1.87
CA MET A 44 -6.45 4.92 -1.29
C MET A 44 -5.21 4.18 -1.77
N ALA A 45 -4.24 4.92 -2.29
CA ALA A 45 -2.91 4.40 -2.58
C ALA A 45 -1.98 4.69 -1.39
N ILE A 46 -1.02 3.79 -1.17
CA ILE A 46 -0.02 3.88 -0.14
C ILE A 46 1.33 3.69 -0.82
N MET A 47 2.20 4.68 -0.69
CA MET A 47 3.55 4.67 -1.24
C MET A 47 4.52 4.69 -0.07
N PHE A 48 5.46 3.75 -0.06
CA PHE A 48 6.51 3.73 0.95
C PHE A 48 7.63 4.69 0.55
N SER A 49 8.24 5.32 1.56
CA SER A 49 9.48 6.07 1.41
C SER A 49 10.65 5.10 1.22
N ASP A 50 11.64 5.50 0.44
CA ASP A 50 12.91 4.78 0.33
C ASP A 50 13.78 5.03 1.59
N ASP A 51 13.65 6.20 2.20
CA ASP A 51 14.30 6.52 3.47
C ASP A 51 13.56 5.83 4.64
N TYR A 52 14.33 5.30 5.59
CA TYR A 52 13.85 4.69 6.83
C TYR A 52 14.87 4.87 7.97
N GLU A 53 14.45 4.63 9.20
CA GLU A 53 15.33 4.50 10.36
C GLU A 53 15.30 3.06 10.88
N ASP A 54 16.24 2.70 11.77
CA ASP A 54 16.38 1.32 12.26
C ASP A 54 15.06 0.72 12.76
N ASN A 55 14.26 1.54 13.46
CA ASN A 55 13.02 1.14 14.14
C ASN A 55 11.75 1.75 13.55
N LYS A 56 11.80 2.41 12.39
CA LYS A 56 10.60 2.94 11.74
C LYS A 56 10.74 3.08 10.23
N ILE A 57 9.59 3.02 9.57
CA ILE A 57 9.42 3.27 8.14
C ILE A 57 8.47 4.45 7.95
N PHE A 58 8.54 5.08 6.78
CA PHE A 58 7.65 6.18 6.41
C PHE A 58 6.84 5.82 5.17
N PHE A 59 5.61 6.32 5.11
CA PHE A 59 4.74 6.13 3.95
C PHE A 59 3.78 7.29 3.79
N MET A 60 3.36 7.51 2.54
CA MET A 60 2.36 8.49 2.17
C MET A 60 1.08 7.79 1.74
N THR A 61 -0.06 8.31 2.19
CA THR A 61 -1.38 7.92 1.68
C THR A 61 -1.86 8.94 0.65
N LEU A 62 -2.41 8.47 -0.46
CA LEU A 62 -2.97 9.29 -1.53
C LEU A 62 -4.43 8.89 -1.78
N GLN A 63 -5.32 9.88 -1.82
CA GLN A 63 -6.74 9.72 -2.18
C GLN A 63 -7.11 10.75 -3.25
N LYS A 64 -8.27 10.58 -3.91
CA LYS A 64 -8.77 11.50 -4.95
C LYS A 64 -7.72 11.79 -6.04
N SER A 65 -7.13 10.73 -6.59
CA SER A 65 -6.08 10.86 -7.61
C SER A 65 -4.89 11.71 -7.16
N GLY A 66 -4.54 11.66 -5.87
CA GLY A 66 -3.40 12.37 -5.29
C GLY A 66 -3.69 13.77 -4.77
N SER A 67 -4.90 14.31 -4.94
CA SER A 67 -5.24 15.65 -4.45
C SER A 67 -5.36 15.74 -2.93
N PHE A 68 -5.36 14.60 -2.24
CA PHE A 68 -5.35 14.53 -0.78
C PHE A 68 -4.28 13.55 -0.33
N ALA A 69 -3.23 14.09 0.26
CA ALA A 69 -2.03 13.37 0.66
C ALA A 69 -1.74 13.59 2.14
N ASN A 70 -1.36 12.53 2.85
CA ASN A 70 -0.84 12.63 4.22
C ASN A 70 0.31 11.66 4.40
N GLU A 71 1.36 12.12 5.08
CA GLU A 71 2.53 11.34 5.45
C GLU A 71 2.37 10.76 6.85
N TYR A 72 2.91 9.57 7.05
CA TYR A 72 2.86 8.85 8.30
C TYR A 72 4.18 8.11 8.56
N GLU A 73 4.50 7.96 9.83
CA GLU A 73 5.51 7.04 10.31
C GLU A 73 4.87 5.78 10.89
N MET A 74 5.59 4.66 10.82
CA MET A 74 5.21 3.40 11.44
C MET A 74 6.43 2.80 12.12
N ALA A 75 6.30 2.50 13.42
CA ALA A 75 7.30 1.72 14.13
C ALA A 75 7.44 0.33 13.49
N TYR A 76 8.64 0.02 13.03
CA TYR A 76 8.96 -1.24 12.35
C TYR A 76 10.47 -1.48 12.35
N ASP A 77 10.91 -2.55 13.00
CA ASP A 77 12.30 -2.97 13.16
C ASP A 77 12.65 -4.24 12.36
N GLY A 78 11.68 -4.80 11.63
CA GLY A 78 11.89 -6.01 10.81
C GLY A 78 12.59 -5.73 9.47
N PRO A 79 12.70 -6.77 8.60
CA PRO A 79 13.30 -6.67 7.27
C PRO A 79 12.59 -5.65 6.37
N LYS A 80 13.37 -4.78 5.71
CA LYS A 80 12.87 -3.64 4.93
C LYS A 80 13.08 -3.82 3.42
N ASP A 81 13.30 -5.05 2.97
CA ASP A 81 13.57 -5.41 1.57
C ASP A 81 12.40 -5.10 0.61
N PHE A 82 11.25 -4.66 1.14
CA PHE A 82 10.10 -4.22 0.34
C PHE A 82 10.13 -2.71 0.00
N LEU A 83 11.03 -1.94 0.60
CA LEU A 83 11.28 -0.52 0.31
C LEU A 83 12.20 -0.36 -0.90
N GLY A 84 12.25 0.81 -1.54
CA GLY A 84 13.15 1.04 -2.68
C GLY A 84 12.66 0.48 -4.03
N HIS A 85 11.51 -0.20 -4.05
CA HIS A 85 10.96 -0.86 -5.25
C HIS A 85 9.81 -0.09 -5.91
N GLY A 86 9.54 1.14 -5.46
CA GLY A 86 8.37 1.90 -5.94
C GLY A 86 7.03 1.19 -5.64
N THR A 87 6.99 0.26 -4.69
CA THR A 87 5.81 -0.57 -4.39
C THR A 87 4.63 0.29 -3.94
N ILE A 88 3.53 0.23 -4.68
CA ILE A 88 2.28 0.92 -4.36
C ILE A 88 1.26 -0.09 -3.85
N VAL A 89 0.84 0.06 -2.60
CA VAL A 89 -0.27 -0.72 -2.02
C VAL A 89 -1.58 0.04 -2.21
N ILE A 90 -2.59 -0.61 -2.76
CA ILE A 90 -3.93 -0.07 -2.94
C ILE A 90 -4.88 -0.66 -1.90
N ILE A 91 -5.55 0.22 -1.14
CA ILE A 91 -6.70 -0.16 -0.32
C ILE A 91 -7.97 0.33 -1.02
N LYS A 92 -8.91 -0.59 -1.27
CA LYS A 92 -10.18 -0.32 -1.94
C LYS A 92 -11.37 -0.74 -1.08
N ASP A 93 -12.24 0.22 -0.76
CA ASP A 93 -13.53 -0.02 -0.13
C ASP A 93 -14.53 -0.57 -1.16
N ARG A 94 -15.02 -1.79 -0.95
CA ARG A 94 -16.05 -2.43 -1.77
C ARG A 94 -17.34 -2.59 -0.98
N PRO A 95 -18.48 -2.96 -1.60
CA PRO A 95 -19.74 -3.08 -0.89
C PRO A 95 -19.70 -4.00 0.35
N ARG A 96 -18.92 -5.10 0.32
CA ARG A 96 -18.87 -6.10 1.41
C ARG A 96 -17.48 -6.32 2.02
N THR A 97 -16.43 -5.84 1.37
CA THR A 97 -15.04 -6.08 1.77
C THR A 97 -14.25 -4.79 1.69
N ILE A 98 -13.15 -4.73 2.42
CA ILE A 98 -12.07 -3.76 2.18
C ILE A 98 -10.88 -4.58 1.72
N GLN A 99 -10.38 -4.32 0.52
CA GLN A 99 -9.31 -5.10 -0.08
C GLN A 99 -8.01 -4.30 -0.11
N MET A 100 -6.91 -4.94 0.29
CA MET A 100 -5.54 -4.51 0.07
C MET A 100 -4.93 -5.35 -1.06
N SER A 101 -4.32 -4.71 -2.05
CA SER A 101 -3.64 -5.35 -3.19
C SER A 101 -2.44 -4.52 -3.63
N ILE A 102 -1.51 -5.10 -4.39
CA ILE A 102 -0.46 -4.34 -5.07
C ILE A 102 -1.06 -3.65 -6.31
N SER A 103 -0.61 -2.42 -6.60
CA SER A 103 -1.03 -1.66 -7.78
C SER A 103 -0.66 -2.40 -9.07
N ASP A 104 -1.52 -2.29 -10.08
CA ASP A 104 -1.24 -2.85 -11.41
C ASP A 104 -0.04 -2.16 -12.08
N ALA A 105 0.26 -0.91 -11.69
CA ALA A 105 1.45 -0.19 -12.18
C ALA A 105 2.75 -0.91 -11.82
N ASN A 106 2.83 -1.51 -10.63
CA ASN A 106 4.00 -2.31 -10.23
C ASN A 106 4.10 -3.63 -11.00
N LYS A 107 2.99 -4.12 -11.57
CA LYS A 107 2.94 -5.37 -12.35
C LYS A 107 3.31 -5.15 -13.82
N ALA A 108 3.27 -3.90 -14.29
CA ALA A 108 3.62 -3.55 -15.66
C ALA A 108 5.14 -3.41 -15.88
N GLU A 109 5.91 -3.12 -14.82
CA GLU A 109 7.38 -3.04 -14.89
C GLU A 109 8.01 -4.42 -15.12
N ASP A 110 7.47 -5.49 -14.49
CA ASP A 110 7.94 -6.87 -14.70
C ASP A 110 7.75 -7.39 -16.14
N THR A 111 6.90 -6.76 -16.96
CA THR A 111 6.63 -7.20 -18.34
C THR A 111 7.47 -6.51 -19.42
N ASN A 112 8.32 -5.53 -19.06
CA ASN A 112 9.11 -4.78 -20.04
C ASN A 112 10.56 -5.26 -20.21
N ASP A 113 11.02 -6.24 -19.43
CA ASP A 113 12.40 -6.77 -19.53
C ASP A 113 12.57 -7.92 -20.54
N ASP A 114 11.50 -8.40 -21.21
CA ASP A 114 11.55 -9.54 -22.14
C ASP A 114 11.36 -9.16 -23.63
N ALA A 115 11.58 -7.89 -23.99
CA ALA A 115 11.41 -7.39 -25.37
C ALA A 115 12.66 -6.71 -25.94
N THR A 116 13.84 -7.29 -25.75
CA THR A 116 14.99 -7.06 -26.64
C THR A 116 15.75 -8.35 -26.87
N ASP A 117 15.22 -9.21 -27.73
CA ASP A 117 16.09 -10.01 -28.59
C ASP A 117 15.49 -10.15 -29.98
N GLU A 118 16.37 -10.17 -30.97
CA GLU A 118 16.13 -10.27 -32.42
C GLU A 118 15.58 -9.03 -33.15
N GLN A 119 16.50 -8.23 -33.69
CA GLN A 119 16.58 -7.95 -35.14
C GLN A 119 17.79 -7.09 -35.52
N LYS A 120 18.92 -7.73 -35.86
CA LYS A 120 19.54 -7.75 -37.20
C LYS A 120 20.97 -8.30 -37.19
#